data_AF-A0A7S0B421-F1
#
_entry.id   AF-A0A7S0B421-F1
#
_cell.length_a   1.000
_cell.length_b   1.000
_cell.length_c   1.000
_cell.angle_alpha   90.00
_cell.angle_beta   90.00
_cell.angle_gamma   90.00
#
_symmetry.space_group_name_H-M   'P 1'
#
loop_
_entity.id
_entity.type
_entity.pdbx_description
1 polymer ?
#
loop_
_entity_poly.entity_id
_entity_poly.type
_entity_poly.pdbx_seq_one_letter_code
_entity_poly.pdbx_strand_id
1 'polypeptide(L)'
;KQREPSAPPRCPGMGVAPSQLQQLRLGCCLEPTGQARQSVVEEPALSARLPCKSALVNALLLAEKGVGDIVADNQCEDLGAYCKDWDSIQEALTLGDAVLVKASWVESVYNNGELLPRRQDLPFGASWGVEELLRCVNDAARPTPVILALSYCWLSPEHPDPDGFHLQTFAPLLREFASKRGVGIENLALFIDWCSLPQHPRTQSDLASFRRALRHVNIWFAHWLTQVWLLTRVPSGAVPYKVRGWTSYEKALCSLIGPPDSVLDLGRLSRRWRSWDDVLRECRAKRRPPATPEFFAAELLCKRFGDEADRDFLSSSYRMTFHKVMGSAEHLWYGHSEWGDREANAVAGILPLCSCLRELELQGNDISSDGAAVLARAIPHCRAMTRLCLRENPIGDHSKRELLEAWLQAGKDRTGLEMEDLCQAGSAWDGAAGSPAQAQVRDRKLPSWRPAGGPLATQPTLPRDVDEIPEAPEVPEAAGSQQQLAQLLERQAEFESRIEAVVSQLSGRFAEATASLTGSMAEIAEAVAAQPQPITRPPAPNCWDCMRVVLAWAAGGTPLGGDRKE
;
A
#
# COMPACT_ATOMS: atom_id res chain seq x y z
N LYS A 1 -14.04 -45.03 22.43
CA LYS A 1 -14.28 -46.03 23.51
C LYS A 1 -12.93 -46.59 23.94
N GLN A 2 -12.73 -46.86 25.24
CA GLN A 2 -11.44 -47.21 25.86
C GLN A 2 -10.41 -46.06 25.88
N ARG A 3 -9.52 -45.95 26.88
CA ARG A 3 -9.73 -46.13 28.34
C ARG A 3 -8.57 -45.45 29.11
N GLU A 4 -8.90 -44.70 30.16
CA GLU A 4 -7.99 -44.03 31.10
C GLU A 4 -8.75 -43.82 32.42
N PRO A 5 -8.12 -43.41 33.55
CA PRO A 5 -6.70 -43.43 33.90
C PRO A 5 -6.44 -44.19 35.23
N SER A 6 -5.27 -44.02 35.86
CA SER A 6 -4.97 -44.51 37.22
C SER A 6 -4.23 -43.46 38.09
N ALA A 7 -4.59 -43.39 39.38
CA ALA A 7 -4.15 -42.43 40.41
C ALA A 7 -4.69 -42.90 41.80
N PRO A 8 -4.48 -42.21 42.95
CA PRO A 8 -3.55 -41.13 43.29
C PRO A 8 -2.30 -41.75 43.99
N PRO A 9 -1.91 -41.62 45.30
CA PRO A 9 -2.36 -40.83 46.48
C PRO A 9 -1.32 -39.73 46.89
N ARG A 10 -1.43 -38.85 47.91
CA ARG A 10 -2.49 -38.44 48.88
C ARG A 10 -2.16 -37.00 49.42
N CYS A 11 -2.99 -36.45 50.31
CA CYS A 11 -2.72 -35.23 51.12
C CYS A 11 -2.53 -35.60 52.61
N PRO A 12 -2.17 -34.66 53.52
CA PRO A 12 -3.12 -33.65 54.05
C PRO A 12 -2.52 -32.22 54.25
N GLY A 13 -3.30 -31.16 54.46
CA GLY A 13 -4.76 -30.99 54.35
C GLY A 13 -5.32 -29.82 55.18
N MET A 14 -6.48 -29.26 54.74
CA MET A 14 -7.45 -28.39 55.48
C MET A 14 -6.91 -27.05 56.06
N GLY A 15 -7.54 -25.88 55.93
CA GLY A 15 -8.79 -25.39 55.32
C GLY A 15 -8.84 -23.84 55.51
N VAL A 16 -9.93 -23.07 55.42
CA VAL A 16 -11.36 -23.25 55.06
C VAL A 16 -11.83 -21.91 54.39
N ALA A 17 -13.04 -21.84 53.81
CA ALA A 17 -13.60 -20.65 53.12
C ALA A 17 -14.90 -20.14 53.82
N PRO A 18 -15.66 -19.16 53.28
CA PRO A 18 -15.31 -17.78 52.87
C PRO A 18 -16.23 -16.70 53.51
N SER A 19 -15.92 -15.39 53.39
CA SER A 19 -16.89 -14.31 53.68
C SER A 19 -16.60 -12.98 52.94
N GLN A 20 -17.67 -12.22 52.77
CA GLN A 20 -17.87 -11.04 51.91
C GLN A 20 -17.22 -9.71 52.38
N LEU A 21 -16.95 -8.85 51.38
CA LEU A 21 -17.27 -7.40 51.31
C LEU A 21 -16.52 -6.32 52.13
N GLN A 22 -16.62 -5.12 51.53
CA GLN A 22 -16.47 -3.74 52.04
C GLN A 22 -15.07 -3.11 52.27
N GLN A 23 -14.84 -2.08 51.45
CA GLN A 23 -14.28 -0.75 51.76
C GLN A 23 -12.84 -0.62 52.32
N LEU A 24 -12.02 0.20 51.63
CA LEU A 24 -11.43 1.49 52.08
C LEU A 24 -10.53 1.99 50.92
N ARG A 25 -10.89 3.09 50.24
CA ARG A 25 -10.56 4.51 50.53
C ARG A 25 -9.13 4.95 50.22
N LEU A 26 -9.06 6.06 49.47
CA LEU A 26 -7.87 6.85 49.12
C LEU A 26 -7.21 7.50 50.34
N GLY A 27 -5.92 7.84 50.20
CA GLY A 27 -5.10 8.55 51.19
C GLY A 27 -3.64 8.11 51.08
N CYS A 28 -2.87 8.55 50.08
CA CYS A 28 -2.19 9.86 49.99
C CYS A 28 -1.20 10.13 51.12
N CYS A 29 0.08 10.27 50.72
CA CYS A 29 1.19 10.95 51.42
C CYS A 29 1.64 10.40 52.79
N LEU A 30 2.89 9.90 52.83
CA LEU A 30 4.03 10.58 53.48
C LEU A 30 5.33 9.79 53.23
N GLU A 31 6.40 10.48 52.81
CA GLU A 31 7.77 9.98 53.03
C GLU A 31 8.20 10.25 54.48
N PRO A 32 9.26 9.57 54.96
CA PRO A 32 10.48 10.36 55.15
C PRO A 32 11.79 9.64 54.76
N THR A 33 12.57 10.29 53.90
CA THR A 33 14.05 10.42 53.95
C THR A 33 14.87 9.26 54.56
N GLY A 34 15.58 8.51 53.71
CA GLY A 34 16.68 7.63 54.12
C GLY A 34 17.76 7.53 53.04
N GLN A 35 18.93 8.13 53.27
CA GLN A 35 20.03 8.10 52.29
C GLN A 35 20.78 6.77 52.31
N ALA A 36 20.82 6.07 51.18
CA ALA A 36 21.80 5.02 50.90
C ALA A 36 22.31 5.17 49.46
N ARG A 37 23.63 5.32 49.28
CA ARG A 37 24.26 5.41 47.95
C ARG A 37 24.41 4.01 47.36
N GLN A 38 23.95 3.81 46.13
CA GLN A 38 24.53 2.83 45.21
C GLN A 38 24.46 3.33 43.76
N SER A 39 25.35 2.81 42.92
CA SER A 39 25.72 3.36 41.61
C SER A 39 24.55 3.49 40.63
N VAL A 40 24.34 4.71 40.13
CA VAL A 40 23.58 4.93 38.89
C VAL A 40 24.43 4.47 37.71
N VAL A 41 23.90 3.53 36.92
CA VAL A 41 24.22 3.41 35.50
C VAL A 41 23.11 4.14 34.77
N GLU A 42 23.46 5.09 33.91
CA GLU A 42 22.48 5.99 33.30
C GLU A 42 21.67 5.28 32.20
N GLU A 43 20.38 5.03 32.45
CA GLU A 43 19.42 4.86 31.36
C GLU A 43 19.18 6.23 30.69
N PRO A 44 19.42 6.40 29.38
CA PRO A 44 19.08 7.64 28.69
C PRO A 44 17.56 7.80 28.63
N ALA A 45 17.04 8.85 29.27
CA ALA A 45 15.63 9.01 29.57
C ALA A 45 14.72 8.99 28.32
N LEU A 46 13.91 7.95 28.19
CA LEU A 46 12.93 7.73 27.11
C LEU A 46 11.67 8.62 27.30
N SER A 47 11.87 9.94 27.40
CA SER A 47 10.84 10.95 27.68
C SER A 47 10.56 11.92 26.52
N ALA A 48 10.99 11.58 25.30
CA ALA A 48 10.48 12.22 24.09
C ALA A 48 9.02 11.78 23.84
N ARG A 49 8.05 12.49 24.43
CA ARG A 49 6.61 12.30 24.14
C ARG A 49 6.33 12.75 22.70
N LEU A 50 6.45 11.79 21.77
CA LEU A 50 6.32 11.99 20.32
C LEU A 50 5.08 12.83 19.93
N PRO A 51 5.22 13.85 19.04
CA PRO A 51 4.09 14.62 18.51
C PRO A 51 3.14 13.79 17.62
N CYS A 52 3.48 12.52 17.35
CA CYS A 52 2.69 11.57 16.57
C CYS A 52 1.19 11.52 16.95
N LYS A 53 0.85 11.54 18.26
CA LYS A 53 -0.57 11.51 18.68
C LYS A 53 -1.31 12.78 18.29
N SER A 54 -0.73 13.95 18.49
CA SER A 54 -1.35 15.22 18.08
C SER A 54 -1.36 15.39 16.55
N ALA A 55 -0.32 14.93 15.84
CA ALA A 55 -0.30 14.94 14.38
C ALA A 55 -1.43 14.08 13.78
N LEU A 56 -1.58 12.83 14.24
CA LEU A 56 -2.64 11.93 13.77
C LEU A 56 -4.04 12.40 14.18
N VAL A 57 -4.22 12.92 15.40
CA VAL A 57 -5.51 13.49 15.82
C VAL A 57 -5.85 14.75 15.03
N ASN A 58 -4.88 15.62 14.75
CA ASN A 58 -5.11 16.79 13.90
C ASN A 58 -5.43 16.39 12.44
N ALA A 59 -4.77 15.36 11.90
CA ALA A 59 -5.09 14.83 10.56
C ALA A 59 -6.50 14.22 10.51
N LEU A 60 -6.93 13.51 11.56
CA LEU A 60 -8.30 13.01 11.69
C LEU A 60 -9.31 14.15 11.79
N LEU A 61 -9.06 15.16 12.63
CA LEU A 61 -9.92 16.35 12.77
C LEU A 61 -9.97 17.21 11.50
N LEU A 62 -8.92 17.18 10.66
CA LEU A 62 -8.92 17.81 9.34
C LEU A 62 -9.71 16.98 8.32
N ALA A 63 -9.64 15.65 8.37
CA ALA A 63 -10.47 14.78 7.54
C ALA A 63 -11.97 14.86 7.92
N GLU A 64 -12.29 14.90 9.21
CA GLU A 64 -13.66 15.08 9.74
C GLU A 64 -14.26 16.44 9.34
N LYS A 65 -13.43 17.48 9.17
CA LYS A 65 -13.83 18.78 8.61
C LYS A 65 -13.76 18.84 7.08
N GLY A 66 -13.08 17.88 6.44
CA GLY A 66 -12.70 17.90 5.02
C GLY A 66 -13.84 17.70 4.03
N VAL A 67 -15.02 17.27 4.50
CA VAL A 67 -16.22 17.11 3.67
C VAL A 67 -16.78 18.47 3.18
N GLY A 68 -16.37 19.59 3.79
CA GLY A 68 -16.97 20.91 3.54
C GLY A 68 -16.58 21.62 2.24
N ASP A 69 -15.28 21.61 1.86
CA ASP A 69 -14.73 22.60 0.91
C ASP A 69 -13.90 22.02 -0.25
N ILE A 70 -13.81 20.69 -0.42
CA ILE A 70 -13.12 20.08 -1.58
C ILE A 70 -14.04 20.12 -2.80
N VAL A 71 -14.23 21.31 -3.36
CA VAL A 71 -14.76 21.50 -4.73
C VAL A 71 -13.61 21.25 -5.71
N ALA A 72 -13.20 19.98 -5.83
CA ALA A 72 -12.40 19.56 -6.96
C ALA A 72 -13.27 19.64 -8.23
N ASP A 73 -12.77 20.31 -9.28
CA ASP A 73 -13.48 20.47 -10.54
C ASP A 73 -13.41 19.18 -11.38
N ASN A 74 -14.02 18.13 -10.81
CA ASN A 74 -13.91 16.74 -11.22
C ASN A 74 -14.61 16.48 -12.56
N GLN A 75 -13.94 16.86 -13.65
CA GLN A 75 -14.04 16.11 -14.90
C GLN A 75 -13.27 14.79 -14.71
N CYS A 76 -13.77 13.70 -15.28
CA CYS A 76 -13.00 12.47 -15.41
C CYS A 76 -12.03 12.68 -16.59
N GLU A 77 -10.90 13.34 -16.31
CA GLU A 77 -9.79 13.44 -17.26
C GLU A 77 -9.28 12.04 -17.62
N ASP A 78 -8.79 11.87 -18.85
CA ASP A 78 -8.11 10.65 -19.26
C ASP A 78 -6.70 10.59 -18.63
N LEU A 79 -6.67 10.25 -17.34
CA LEU A 79 -5.46 10.07 -16.54
C LEU A 79 -4.67 8.80 -16.92
N GLY A 80 -5.08 8.12 -17.99
CA GLY A 80 -4.59 6.82 -18.41
C GLY A 80 -5.17 5.68 -17.55
N ALA A 81 -5.15 4.46 -18.12
CA ALA A 81 -5.59 3.23 -17.44
C ALA A 81 -4.53 2.73 -16.44
N TYR A 82 -4.14 3.58 -15.47
CA TYR A 82 -2.95 3.39 -14.63
C TYR A 82 -2.83 1.97 -14.05
N CYS A 83 -1.77 1.27 -14.48
CA CYS A 83 -1.34 -0.03 -13.95
C CYS A 83 -2.41 -1.15 -13.99
N LYS A 84 -3.04 -1.29 -15.17
CA LYS A 84 -3.91 -2.42 -15.55
C LYS A 84 -3.28 -3.36 -16.60
N ASP A 85 -2.35 -2.86 -17.40
CA ASP A 85 -1.73 -3.50 -18.60
C ASP A 85 -0.27 -3.96 -18.38
N TRP A 86 0.35 -4.55 -19.41
CA TRP A 86 1.78 -4.88 -19.40
C TRP A 86 2.68 -3.73 -19.85
N ASP A 87 2.13 -2.68 -20.47
CA ASP A 87 2.90 -1.59 -21.07
C ASP A 87 3.63 -0.76 -20.00
N SER A 88 2.96 -0.48 -18.87
CA SER A 88 3.59 0.21 -17.74
C SER A 88 4.66 -0.65 -17.02
N ILE A 89 4.48 -1.98 -16.95
CA ILE A 89 5.51 -2.92 -16.49
C ILE A 89 6.71 -2.95 -17.45
N GLN A 90 6.44 -2.92 -18.76
CA GLN A 90 7.47 -2.85 -19.79
C GLN A 90 8.28 -1.57 -19.65
N GLU A 91 7.65 -0.39 -19.52
CA GLU A 91 8.33 0.89 -19.31
C GLU A 91 9.32 0.83 -18.13
N ALA A 92 8.87 0.27 -16.99
CA ALA A 92 9.68 0.13 -15.78
C ALA A 92 10.88 -0.84 -15.93
N LEU A 93 10.88 -1.72 -16.94
CA LEU A 93 11.92 -2.71 -17.20
C LEU A 93 12.80 -2.39 -18.43
N THR A 94 12.30 -1.65 -19.43
CA THR A 94 12.97 -1.46 -20.74
C THR A 94 14.37 -0.85 -20.63
N LEU A 95 14.64 0.00 -19.65
CA LEU A 95 15.97 0.60 -19.43
C LEU A 95 16.94 -0.29 -18.63
N GLY A 96 16.51 -1.49 -18.19
CA GLY A 96 17.30 -2.39 -17.33
C GLY A 96 17.49 -1.91 -15.89
N ASP A 97 16.90 -0.75 -15.55
CA ASP A 97 17.03 -0.04 -14.27
C ASP A 97 16.41 -0.78 -13.09
N ALA A 98 15.36 -1.54 -13.35
CA ALA A 98 14.84 -2.59 -12.49
C ALA A 98 14.86 -3.92 -13.25
N VAL A 99 14.98 -5.04 -12.53
CA VAL A 99 14.81 -6.39 -13.11
C VAL A 99 13.94 -7.28 -12.22
N LEU A 100 13.28 -8.26 -12.85
CA LEU A 100 12.59 -9.33 -12.14
C LEU A 100 13.47 -10.58 -12.09
N VAL A 101 13.57 -11.20 -10.91
CA VAL A 101 14.37 -12.41 -10.65
C VAL A 101 13.54 -13.64 -10.95
N LYS A 102 14.13 -14.70 -11.54
CA LYS A 102 13.44 -15.96 -11.82
C LYS A 102 13.25 -16.76 -10.53
N ALA A 103 12.01 -17.13 -10.20
CA ALA A 103 11.74 -17.88 -8.96
C ALA A 103 12.42 -19.24 -8.91
N SER A 104 12.59 -19.90 -10.06
CA SER A 104 13.34 -21.16 -10.21
C SER A 104 14.81 -21.00 -9.78
N TRP A 105 15.43 -19.85 -10.04
CA TRP A 105 16.78 -19.56 -9.56
C TRP A 105 16.80 -19.25 -8.06
N VAL A 106 15.84 -18.45 -7.55
CA VAL A 106 15.70 -18.18 -6.10
C VAL A 106 15.48 -19.48 -5.29
N GLU A 107 14.73 -20.44 -5.84
CA GLU A 107 14.56 -21.76 -5.26
C GLU A 107 15.88 -22.55 -5.22
N SER A 108 16.74 -22.43 -6.24
CA SER A 108 18.06 -23.06 -6.23
C SER A 108 19.01 -22.45 -5.18
N VAL A 109 19.05 -21.12 -5.04
CA VAL A 109 19.81 -20.41 -3.99
C VAL A 109 19.37 -20.90 -2.60
N TYR A 110 18.06 -20.96 -2.35
CA TYR A 110 17.51 -21.48 -1.09
C TYR A 110 17.88 -22.95 -0.85
N ASN A 111 17.76 -23.83 -1.85
CA ASN A 111 18.07 -25.26 -1.73
C ASN A 111 19.57 -25.53 -1.48
N ASN A 112 20.45 -24.66 -1.98
CA ASN A 112 21.89 -24.74 -1.73
C ASN A 112 22.29 -24.20 -0.33
N GLY A 113 21.39 -23.50 0.36
CA GLY A 113 21.70 -22.79 1.60
C GLY A 113 22.48 -21.48 1.39
N GLU A 114 22.40 -20.91 0.20
CA GLU A 114 23.04 -19.65 -0.19
C GLU A 114 22.21 -18.42 0.20
N LEU A 115 22.83 -17.24 0.20
CA LEU A 115 22.15 -15.95 0.38
C LEU A 115 21.90 -15.27 -0.97
N LEU A 116 20.88 -14.40 -1.02
CA LEU A 116 20.57 -13.64 -2.23
C LEU A 116 21.61 -12.54 -2.50
N PRO A 117 22.34 -12.56 -3.63
CA PRO A 117 23.26 -11.49 -4.02
C PRO A 117 22.56 -10.17 -4.37
N ARG A 118 23.32 -9.07 -4.35
CA ARG A 118 22.90 -7.75 -4.85
C ARG A 118 22.58 -7.80 -6.34
N ARG A 119 21.78 -6.85 -6.84
CA ARG A 119 21.49 -6.62 -8.26
C ARG A 119 22.70 -6.68 -9.20
N GLN A 120 23.85 -6.15 -8.79
CA GLN A 120 25.08 -6.15 -9.58
C GLN A 120 25.87 -7.48 -9.52
N ASP A 121 25.63 -8.29 -8.50
CA ASP A 121 26.31 -9.58 -8.28
C ASP A 121 25.44 -10.77 -8.77
N LEU A 122 24.31 -10.52 -9.43
CA LEU A 122 23.44 -11.54 -10.01
C LEU A 122 24.15 -12.30 -11.14
N PRO A 123 24.14 -13.64 -11.15
CA PRO A 123 24.71 -14.42 -12.24
C PRO A 123 23.85 -14.36 -13.50
N PHE A 124 24.47 -14.59 -14.66
CA PHE A 124 23.79 -14.58 -15.95
C PHE A 124 22.60 -15.55 -15.97
N GLY A 125 21.44 -15.08 -16.40
CA GLY A 125 20.19 -15.86 -16.44
C GLY A 125 19.37 -15.89 -15.15
N ALA A 126 19.86 -15.35 -14.03
CA ALA A 126 19.10 -15.24 -12.78
C ALA A 126 17.89 -14.28 -12.87
N SER A 127 17.99 -13.24 -13.71
CA SER A 127 16.91 -12.31 -14.02
C SER A 127 16.23 -12.64 -15.36
N TRP A 128 14.96 -12.25 -15.48
CA TRP A 128 14.23 -12.21 -16.74
C TRP A 128 14.84 -11.20 -17.71
N GLY A 129 14.93 -11.56 -19.00
CA GLY A 129 15.09 -10.58 -20.08
C GLY A 129 13.74 -9.93 -20.41
N VAL A 130 13.72 -8.67 -20.83
CA VAL A 130 12.47 -7.95 -21.14
C VAL A 130 11.77 -8.60 -22.34
N GLU A 131 12.53 -8.93 -23.38
CA GLU A 131 12.06 -9.61 -24.59
C GLU A 131 11.65 -11.07 -24.31
N GLU A 132 12.25 -11.72 -23.31
CA GLU A 132 11.84 -13.05 -22.83
C GLU A 132 10.46 -12.97 -22.15
N LEU A 133 10.30 -12.03 -21.21
CA LEU A 133 9.06 -11.79 -20.48
C LEU A 133 7.90 -11.46 -21.44
N LEU A 134 8.12 -10.50 -22.34
CA LEU A 134 7.12 -10.05 -23.32
C LEU A 134 6.76 -11.12 -24.36
N ARG A 135 7.68 -12.04 -24.71
CA ARG A 135 7.33 -13.20 -25.55
C ARG A 135 6.36 -14.14 -24.84
N CYS A 136 6.47 -14.33 -23.53
CA CYS A 136 5.50 -15.12 -22.76
C CYS A 136 4.18 -14.38 -22.48
N VAL A 137 4.14 -13.05 -22.63
CA VAL A 137 2.91 -12.25 -22.56
C VAL A 137 2.14 -12.29 -23.88
N ASN A 138 2.85 -12.15 -25.01
CA ASN A 138 2.23 -12.00 -26.33
C ASN A 138 1.96 -13.34 -27.06
N ASP A 139 2.56 -14.45 -26.62
CA ASP A 139 2.33 -15.80 -27.15
C ASP A 139 1.22 -16.51 -26.34
N ALA A 140 0.01 -16.56 -26.89
CA ALA A 140 -1.15 -17.20 -26.25
C ALA A 140 -1.01 -18.73 -26.06
N ALA A 141 0.02 -19.37 -26.61
CA ALA A 141 0.34 -20.77 -26.32
C ALA A 141 1.23 -20.93 -25.06
N ARG A 142 1.69 -19.83 -24.45
CA ARG A 142 2.54 -19.83 -23.24
C ARG A 142 1.74 -19.44 -21.99
N PRO A 143 2.15 -19.92 -20.81
CA PRO A 143 1.69 -19.34 -19.56
C PRO A 143 2.20 -17.89 -19.43
N THR A 144 1.28 -16.95 -19.25
CA THR A 144 1.63 -15.55 -18.94
C THR A 144 2.39 -15.50 -17.60
N PRO A 145 3.55 -14.82 -17.52
CA PRO A 145 4.32 -14.75 -16.29
C PRO A 145 3.56 -14.07 -15.15
N VAL A 146 3.74 -14.54 -13.92
CA VAL A 146 3.13 -13.92 -12.72
C VAL A 146 4.18 -13.15 -11.94
N ILE A 147 3.94 -11.86 -11.74
CA ILE A 147 4.84 -10.96 -11.00
C ILE A 147 4.55 -11.06 -9.50
N LEU A 148 5.61 -11.17 -8.70
CA LEU A 148 5.55 -11.24 -7.24
C LEU A 148 6.53 -10.25 -6.61
N ALA A 149 6.03 -9.18 -5.98
CA ALA A 149 6.84 -8.24 -5.22
C ALA A 149 6.93 -8.63 -3.74
N LEU A 150 8.12 -8.49 -3.15
CA LEU A 150 8.34 -8.67 -1.72
C LEU A 150 8.45 -7.31 -1.01
N SER A 151 7.68 -7.13 0.06
CA SER A 151 7.81 -6.02 1.01
C SER A 151 8.36 -6.58 2.32
N TYR A 152 9.56 -6.16 2.73
CA TYR A 152 10.28 -6.76 3.85
C TYR A 152 11.20 -5.78 4.58
N CYS A 153 11.91 -6.25 5.60
CA CYS A 153 12.79 -5.42 6.41
C CYS A 153 14.26 -5.67 6.06
N TRP A 154 15.03 -4.61 5.87
CA TRP A 154 16.48 -4.71 5.98
C TRP A 154 16.87 -5.00 7.45
N LEU A 155 17.49 -6.14 7.69
CA LEU A 155 17.85 -6.64 9.02
C LEU A 155 19.22 -6.13 9.50
N SER A 156 20.19 -5.94 8.59
CA SER A 156 21.40 -5.14 8.83
C SER A 156 21.56 -4.04 7.76
N PRO A 157 22.46 -3.05 7.97
CA PRO A 157 22.80 -2.05 6.94
C PRO A 157 23.54 -2.63 5.72
N GLU A 158 24.31 -3.70 5.90
CA GLU A 158 25.19 -4.28 4.88
C GLU A 158 24.48 -5.32 4.01
N HIS A 159 23.51 -6.04 4.57
CA HIS A 159 22.71 -7.04 3.87
C HIS A 159 21.29 -7.06 4.47
N PRO A 160 20.23 -7.07 3.65
CA PRO A 160 18.87 -6.97 4.16
C PRO A 160 18.40 -8.25 4.87
N ASP A 161 18.99 -9.41 4.55
CA ASP A 161 18.62 -10.70 5.13
C ASP A 161 19.86 -11.57 5.43
N PRO A 162 20.73 -11.18 6.37
CA PRO A 162 22.09 -11.73 6.51
C PRO A 162 22.11 -13.21 6.94
N ASP A 163 21.07 -13.67 7.64
CA ASP A 163 20.91 -15.06 8.07
C ASP A 163 19.97 -15.88 7.16
N GLY A 164 19.52 -15.31 6.04
CA GLY A 164 18.52 -15.92 5.14
C GLY A 164 17.13 -16.10 5.77
N PHE A 165 16.80 -15.35 6.82
CA PHE A 165 15.53 -15.44 7.57
C PHE A 165 14.30 -15.14 6.70
N HIS A 166 14.38 -14.09 5.86
CA HIS A 166 13.33 -13.75 4.91
C HIS A 166 13.30 -14.78 3.77
N LEU A 167 14.43 -15.18 3.20
CA LEU A 167 14.53 -16.22 2.17
C LEU A 167 13.88 -17.55 2.60
N GLN A 168 14.23 -18.03 3.80
CA GLN A 168 13.63 -19.22 4.43
C GLN A 168 12.12 -19.09 4.68
N THR A 169 11.59 -17.86 4.79
CA THR A 169 10.16 -17.61 5.00
C THR A 169 9.35 -17.71 3.70
N PHE A 170 9.90 -17.28 2.55
CA PHE A 170 9.12 -17.19 1.30
C PHE A 170 9.52 -18.23 0.23
N ALA A 171 10.79 -18.63 0.12
CA ALA A 171 11.24 -19.51 -0.97
C ALA A 171 10.51 -20.88 -1.00
N PRO A 172 10.22 -21.55 0.14
CA PRO A 172 9.46 -22.80 0.15
C PRO A 172 8.04 -22.72 -0.43
N LEU A 173 7.48 -21.49 -0.54
CA LEU A 173 6.12 -21.26 -1.01
C LEU A 173 6.03 -21.06 -2.53
N LEU A 174 7.15 -20.75 -3.19
CA LEU A 174 7.16 -20.32 -4.61
C LEU A 174 6.59 -21.39 -5.54
N ARG A 175 6.93 -22.67 -5.32
CA ARG A 175 6.46 -23.79 -6.16
C ARG A 175 4.97 -24.07 -6.00
N GLU A 176 4.43 -24.01 -4.77
CA GLU A 176 2.98 -24.20 -4.57
C GLU A 176 2.19 -22.97 -5.04
N PHE A 177 2.73 -21.75 -4.85
CA PHE A 177 2.14 -20.53 -5.41
C PHE A 177 2.04 -20.58 -6.94
N ALA A 178 3.12 -20.96 -7.64
CA ALA A 178 3.12 -21.14 -9.08
C ALA A 178 2.01 -22.11 -9.51
N SER A 179 1.98 -23.30 -8.91
CA SER A 179 0.97 -24.33 -9.18
C SER A 179 -0.46 -23.84 -8.94
N LYS A 180 -0.71 -23.11 -7.85
CA LYS A 180 -2.02 -22.52 -7.51
C LYS A 180 -2.40 -21.33 -8.41
N ARG A 181 -1.44 -20.70 -9.08
CA ARG A 181 -1.65 -19.72 -10.17
C ARG A 181 -1.77 -20.38 -11.56
N GLY A 182 -1.60 -21.69 -11.67
CA GLY A 182 -1.69 -22.44 -12.93
C GLY A 182 -0.45 -22.37 -13.83
N VAL A 183 0.69 -21.97 -13.27
CA VAL A 183 1.98 -21.82 -13.98
C VAL A 183 3.07 -22.67 -13.32
N GLY A 184 4.17 -22.94 -14.04
CA GLY A 184 5.37 -23.49 -13.40
C GLY A 184 6.22 -22.41 -12.72
N ILE A 185 7.16 -22.82 -11.87
CA ILE A 185 7.99 -21.90 -11.08
C ILE A 185 8.94 -21.07 -11.96
N GLU A 186 9.31 -21.60 -13.12
CA GLU A 186 10.05 -20.90 -14.18
C GLU A 186 9.27 -19.74 -14.82
N ASN A 187 7.95 -19.65 -14.59
CA ASN A 187 7.08 -18.55 -15.04
C ASN A 187 6.67 -17.57 -13.92
N LEU A 188 7.37 -17.62 -12.77
CA LEU A 188 7.27 -16.59 -11.72
C LEU A 188 8.42 -15.57 -11.83
N ALA A 189 8.07 -14.29 -11.70
CA ALA A 189 8.98 -13.15 -11.84
C ALA A 189 8.97 -12.29 -10.58
N LEU A 190 10.05 -12.32 -9.79
CA LEU A 190 10.09 -11.71 -8.46
C LEU A 190 10.71 -10.30 -8.49
N PHE A 191 10.04 -9.34 -7.88
CA PHE A 191 10.65 -8.07 -7.50
C PHE A 191 11.13 -8.15 -6.04
N ILE A 192 12.45 -8.04 -5.85
CA ILE A 192 13.12 -8.05 -4.54
C ILE A 192 14.10 -6.89 -4.59
N ASP A 193 13.87 -5.77 -3.89
CA ASP A 193 14.63 -4.51 -4.03
C ASP A 193 16.16 -4.72 -4.09
N TRP A 194 16.70 -5.56 -3.21
CA TRP A 194 18.11 -5.97 -3.14
C TRP A 194 18.67 -6.58 -4.42
N CYS A 195 17.91 -7.46 -5.07
CA CYS A 195 18.28 -8.13 -6.32
C CYS A 195 17.80 -7.38 -7.57
N SER A 196 16.77 -6.56 -7.44
CA SER A 196 16.06 -5.91 -8.55
C SER A 196 16.58 -4.50 -8.84
N LEU A 197 17.09 -3.78 -7.84
CA LEU A 197 17.58 -2.39 -7.96
C LEU A 197 19.07 -2.32 -7.60
N PRO A 198 19.89 -1.46 -8.24
CA PRO A 198 21.32 -1.35 -7.93
C PRO A 198 21.57 -1.01 -6.45
N GLN A 199 22.53 -1.67 -5.81
CA GLN A 199 22.80 -1.56 -4.36
C GLN A 199 24.18 -0.96 -4.06
N HIS A 200 24.41 -0.55 -2.81
CA HIS A 200 25.70 0.00 -2.37
C HIS A 200 26.82 -1.06 -2.31
N PRO A 201 28.09 -0.68 -2.53
CA PRO A 201 28.53 0.55 -3.21
C PRO A 201 28.05 0.59 -4.67
N ARG A 202 27.57 1.77 -5.09
CA ARG A 202 27.06 2.06 -6.44
C ARG A 202 28.12 2.77 -7.27
N THR A 203 28.30 2.38 -8.53
CA THR A 203 28.98 3.21 -9.54
C THR A 203 28.13 4.45 -9.90
N GLN A 204 28.69 5.38 -10.68
CA GLN A 204 27.93 6.52 -11.20
C GLN A 204 26.76 6.06 -12.11
N SER A 205 26.96 4.98 -12.87
CA SER A 205 25.91 4.37 -13.70
C SER A 205 24.82 3.73 -12.82
N ASP A 206 25.20 2.92 -11.82
CA ASP A 206 24.27 2.35 -10.84
C ASP A 206 23.44 3.43 -10.12
N LEU A 207 24.06 4.56 -9.78
CA LEU A 207 23.37 5.67 -9.10
C LEU A 207 22.37 6.38 -10.03
N ALA A 208 22.72 6.58 -11.30
CA ALA A 208 21.79 7.11 -12.29
C ALA A 208 20.62 6.13 -12.55
N SER A 209 20.93 4.85 -12.66
CA SER A 209 19.98 3.76 -12.85
C SER A 209 19.01 3.61 -11.68
N PHE A 210 19.53 3.52 -10.45
CA PHE A 210 18.75 3.49 -9.21
C PHE A 210 17.82 4.70 -9.09
N ARG A 211 18.30 5.92 -9.40
CA ARG A 211 17.48 7.14 -9.41
C ARG A 211 16.37 7.10 -10.46
N ARG A 212 16.59 6.48 -11.63
CA ARG A 212 15.53 6.29 -12.63
C ARG A 212 14.50 5.26 -12.14
N ALA A 213 14.95 4.11 -11.65
CA ALA A 213 14.11 3.03 -11.13
C ALA A 213 13.18 3.48 -9.99
N LEU A 214 13.69 4.30 -9.06
CA LEU A 214 12.90 4.82 -7.95
C LEU A 214 11.66 5.61 -8.38
N ARG A 215 11.65 6.22 -9.57
CA ARG A 215 10.47 6.93 -10.11
C ARG A 215 9.31 6.01 -10.45
N HIS A 216 9.59 4.72 -10.65
CA HIS A 216 8.61 3.68 -10.97
C HIS A 216 8.46 2.66 -9.83
N VAL A 217 9.09 2.88 -8.65
CA VAL A 217 9.08 1.89 -7.53
C VAL A 217 7.67 1.59 -6.99
N ASN A 218 6.74 2.51 -7.18
CA ASN A 218 5.32 2.33 -6.88
C ASN A 218 4.67 1.20 -7.70
N ILE A 219 5.13 0.94 -8.92
CA ILE A 219 4.50 -0.03 -9.84
C ILE A 219 4.46 -1.45 -9.26
N TRP A 220 5.51 -1.84 -8.52
CA TRP A 220 5.65 -3.18 -7.92
C TRP A 220 4.65 -3.44 -6.78
N PHE A 221 4.02 -2.37 -6.26
CA PHE A 221 3.09 -2.44 -5.14
C PHE A 221 1.70 -1.87 -5.44
N ALA A 222 1.49 -1.22 -6.60
CA ALA A 222 0.26 -0.49 -6.95
C ALA A 222 -0.36 -0.92 -8.29
N HIS A 223 -0.17 -2.18 -8.73
CA HIS A 223 -0.60 -2.67 -10.04
C HIS A 223 -1.48 -3.93 -9.95
N TRP A 224 -2.45 -4.08 -10.87
CA TRP A 224 -3.28 -5.29 -10.94
C TRP A 224 -2.55 -6.59 -11.36
N LEU A 225 -1.37 -6.52 -11.97
CA LEU A 225 -0.60 -7.70 -12.41
C LEU A 225 0.38 -8.21 -11.33
N THR A 226 0.64 -7.42 -10.29
CA THR A 226 1.56 -7.75 -9.20
C THR A 226 0.83 -8.43 -8.04
N GLN A 227 1.27 -9.63 -7.66
CA GLN A 227 1.05 -10.16 -6.31
C GLN A 227 2.06 -9.48 -5.36
N VAL A 228 1.66 -9.18 -4.13
CA VAL A 228 2.56 -8.64 -3.10
C VAL A 228 2.60 -9.58 -1.88
N TRP A 229 3.79 -9.95 -1.42
CA TRP A 229 3.99 -10.66 -0.15
C TRP A 229 4.67 -9.76 0.89
N LEU A 230 4.03 -9.58 2.04
CA LEU A 230 4.51 -8.77 3.17
C LEU A 230 5.19 -9.68 4.20
N LEU A 231 6.50 -9.54 4.37
CA LEU A 231 7.28 -10.31 5.34
C LEU A 231 7.33 -9.55 6.68
N THR A 232 6.16 -9.37 7.32
CA THR A 232 6.01 -8.47 8.48
C THR A 232 6.63 -8.99 9.79
N ARG A 233 6.99 -10.27 9.83
CA ARG A 233 7.75 -10.91 10.92
C ARG A 233 9.23 -10.64 10.71
N VAL A 234 9.92 -10.29 11.79
CA VAL A 234 11.37 -10.09 11.86
C VAL A 234 11.95 -10.92 13.00
N PRO A 235 13.26 -11.25 13.02
CA PRO A 235 13.90 -11.89 14.16
C PRO A 235 13.87 -11.02 15.42
N SER A 236 14.17 -11.63 16.58
CA SER A 236 14.22 -10.92 17.86
C SER A 236 15.29 -9.82 17.83
N GLY A 237 15.01 -8.67 18.45
CA GLY A 237 15.89 -7.49 18.46
C GLY A 237 15.82 -6.60 17.22
N ALA A 238 15.37 -7.11 16.06
CA ALA A 238 15.26 -6.31 14.84
C ALA A 238 14.14 -5.26 14.92
N VAL A 239 14.33 -4.10 14.27
CA VAL A 239 13.31 -3.02 14.22
C VAL A 239 12.06 -3.50 13.48
N PRO A 240 10.86 -3.52 14.11
CA PRO A 240 9.66 -4.13 13.53
C PRO A 240 9.19 -3.49 12.22
N TYR A 241 8.66 -4.32 11.31
CA TYR A 241 8.11 -3.90 10.02
C TYR A 241 7.17 -2.68 10.10
N LYS A 242 6.23 -2.69 11.06
CA LYS A 242 5.16 -1.67 11.17
C LYS A 242 5.63 -0.26 11.55
N VAL A 243 6.90 -0.07 11.94
CA VAL A 243 7.43 1.25 12.37
C VAL A 243 8.41 1.86 11.38
N ARG A 244 8.73 1.21 10.26
CA ARG A 244 9.64 1.75 9.23
C ARG A 244 8.84 2.50 8.14
N GLY A 245 9.49 3.46 7.48
CA GLY A 245 8.90 4.29 6.41
C GLY A 245 8.49 3.48 5.17
N TRP A 246 9.48 2.94 4.44
CA TRP A 246 9.30 2.17 3.20
C TRP A 246 8.24 1.05 3.30
N THR A 247 8.35 0.17 4.28
CA THR A 247 7.37 -0.91 4.52
C THR A 247 5.95 -0.41 4.82
N SER A 248 5.79 0.81 5.35
CA SER A 248 4.47 1.43 5.54
C SER A 248 3.91 1.98 4.23
N TYR A 249 4.77 2.51 3.36
CA TYR A 249 4.43 3.00 2.03
C TYR A 249 4.04 1.86 1.07
N GLU A 250 4.85 0.80 1.01
CA GLU A 250 4.58 -0.41 0.21
C GLU A 250 3.23 -1.02 0.59
N LYS A 251 2.95 -1.14 1.90
CA LYS A 251 1.67 -1.65 2.42
C LYS A 251 0.48 -0.70 2.19
N ALA A 252 0.73 0.60 2.11
CA ALA A 252 -0.31 1.59 1.79
C ALA A 252 -0.65 1.56 0.28
N LEU A 253 0.35 1.40 -0.60
CA LEU A 253 0.18 1.26 -2.04
C LEU A 253 -0.62 0.00 -2.40
N CYS A 254 -0.26 -1.17 -1.84
CA CYS A 254 -0.96 -2.42 -2.16
C CYS A 254 -2.41 -2.47 -1.63
N SER A 255 -2.81 -1.51 -0.79
CA SER A 255 -4.17 -1.37 -0.29
C SER A 255 -5.09 -0.58 -1.24
N LEU A 256 -4.54 0.17 -2.22
CA LEU A 256 -5.29 1.08 -3.11
C LEU A 256 -6.29 0.32 -4.01
N ILE A 257 -5.82 -0.23 -5.14
CA ILE A 257 -6.63 -0.94 -6.15
C ILE A 257 -6.43 -2.46 -6.19
N GLY A 258 -5.49 -3.00 -5.40
CA GLY A 258 -5.20 -4.45 -5.40
C GLY A 258 -6.47 -5.30 -5.16
N PRO A 259 -6.68 -6.42 -5.89
CA PRO A 259 -7.71 -7.39 -5.58
C PRO A 259 -7.58 -7.92 -4.14
N PRO A 260 -8.67 -8.33 -3.45
CA PRO A 260 -8.61 -8.81 -2.06
C PRO A 260 -7.64 -9.97 -1.78
N ASP A 261 -7.27 -10.74 -2.81
CA ASP A 261 -6.34 -11.88 -2.74
C ASP A 261 -4.91 -11.55 -3.21
N SER A 262 -4.66 -10.33 -3.69
CA SER A 262 -3.36 -9.91 -4.26
C SER A 262 -2.27 -9.65 -3.21
N VAL A 263 -2.62 -9.60 -1.91
CA VAL A 263 -1.68 -9.30 -0.82
C VAL A 263 -1.71 -10.38 0.27
N LEU A 264 -0.57 -11.02 0.52
CA LEU A 264 -0.40 -11.99 1.60
C LEU A 264 0.64 -11.52 2.61
N ASP A 265 0.28 -11.55 3.89
CA ASP A 265 1.13 -11.19 5.03
C ASP A 265 1.76 -12.45 5.64
N LEU A 266 2.84 -12.94 5.02
CA LEU A 266 3.56 -14.16 5.43
C LEU A 266 4.18 -14.03 6.83
N GLY A 267 4.28 -12.81 7.37
CA GLY A 267 4.62 -12.60 8.79
C GLY A 267 3.63 -13.25 9.77
N ARG A 268 2.42 -13.61 9.30
CA ARG A 268 1.42 -14.35 10.06
C ARG A 268 1.55 -15.88 9.98
N LEU A 269 2.24 -16.41 8.96
CA LEU A 269 2.27 -17.84 8.64
C LEU A 269 2.74 -18.73 9.81
N SER A 270 1.98 -19.77 10.15
CA SER A 270 2.40 -20.79 11.11
C SER A 270 3.63 -21.56 10.63
N ARG A 271 4.56 -21.90 11.53
CA ARG A 271 5.68 -22.83 11.25
C ARG A 271 5.24 -24.27 10.98
N ARG A 272 3.93 -24.53 10.86
CA ARG A 272 3.32 -25.86 10.66
C ARG A 272 2.24 -25.86 9.57
N TRP A 273 2.32 -24.92 8.61
CA TRP A 273 1.48 -24.95 7.40
C TRP A 273 1.70 -26.26 6.63
N ARG A 274 0.67 -26.74 5.94
CA ARG A 274 0.65 -28.04 5.23
C ARG A 274 0.17 -27.95 3.79
N SER A 275 -0.53 -26.88 3.43
CA SER A 275 -0.92 -26.56 2.06
C SER A 275 -1.11 -25.05 1.89
N TRP A 276 -1.24 -24.62 0.64
CA TRP A 276 -1.60 -23.26 0.26
C TRP A 276 -2.87 -22.74 0.94
N ASP A 277 -3.79 -23.65 1.29
CA ASP A 277 -5.09 -23.28 1.85
C ASP A 277 -4.94 -22.90 3.34
N ASP A 278 -3.87 -23.37 4.01
CA ASP A 278 -3.39 -22.79 5.27
C ASP A 278 -2.78 -21.40 5.06
N VAL A 279 -1.96 -21.23 4.00
CA VAL A 279 -1.32 -19.94 3.68
C VAL A 279 -2.35 -18.86 3.41
N LEU A 280 -3.37 -19.12 2.58
CA LEU A 280 -4.45 -18.17 2.30
C LEU A 280 -5.25 -17.82 3.57
N ARG A 281 -5.60 -18.81 4.40
CA ARG A 281 -6.36 -18.61 5.64
C ARG A 281 -5.58 -17.81 6.69
N GLU A 282 -4.30 -18.11 6.87
CA GLU A 282 -3.47 -17.50 7.92
C GLU A 282 -2.87 -16.17 7.49
N CYS A 283 -2.53 -16.01 6.20
CA CYS A 283 -1.80 -14.87 5.66
C CYS A 283 -2.63 -13.86 4.89
N ARG A 284 -3.95 -14.07 4.64
CA ARG A 284 -4.80 -13.02 4.04
C ARG A 284 -4.57 -11.68 4.75
N ALA A 285 -4.00 -10.71 4.05
CA ALA A 285 -3.65 -9.44 4.66
C ALA A 285 -4.94 -8.69 5.05
N LYS A 286 -4.99 -8.11 6.26
CA LYS A 286 -6.13 -7.25 6.63
C LYS A 286 -6.03 -5.95 5.82
N ARG A 287 -6.89 -5.80 4.81
CA ARG A 287 -7.00 -4.58 4.01
C ARG A 287 -7.44 -3.43 4.92
N ARG A 288 -6.88 -2.25 4.70
CA ARG A 288 -7.42 -0.98 5.24
C ARG A 288 -8.02 -0.18 4.08
N PRO A 289 -8.97 0.73 4.34
CA PRO A 289 -9.30 1.78 3.38
C PRO A 289 -8.03 2.52 2.95
N PRO A 290 -7.93 2.96 1.69
CA PRO A 290 -6.89 3.90 1.25
C PRO A 290 -6.79 5.09 2.21
N ALA A 291 -5.57 5.47 2.57
CA ALA A 291 -5.33 6.68 3.32
C ALA A 291 -5.38 7.88 2.36
N THR A 292 -5.99 9.00 2.77
CA THR A 292 -5.77 10.26 2.05
C THR A 292 -4.28 10.63 2.09
N PRO A 293 -3.75 11.34 1.09
CA PRO A 293 -2.35 11.79 1.09
C PRO A 293 -1.95 12.54 2.36
N GLU A 294 -2.86 13.33 2.93
CA GLU A 294 -2.71 14.08 4.18
C GLU A 294 -2.58 13.14 5.39
N PHE A 295 -3.45 12.14 5.49
CA PHE A 295 -3.41 11.16 6.58
C PHE A 295 -2.16 10.27 6.47
N PHE A 296 -1.78 9.87 5.26
CA PHE A 296 -0.57 9.07 5.06
C PHE A 296 0.70 9.87 5.38
N ALA A 297 0.79 11.14 4.97
CA ALA A 297 1.88 12.02 5.38
C ALA A 297 1.96 12.17 6.92
N ALA A 298 0.81 12.27 7.61
CA ALA A 298 0.77 12.27 9.06
C ALA A 298 1.16 10.91 9.69
N GLU A 299 0.84 9.78 9.07
CA GLU A 299 1.39 8.47 9.47
C GLU A 299 2.92 8.42 9.30
N LEU A 300 3.48 8.99 8.23
CA LEU A 300 4.93 9.00 7.97
C LEU A 300 5.72 9.74 9.06
N LEU A 301 5.17 10.81 9.64
CA LEU A 301 5.76 11.52 10.80
C LEU A 301 5.93 10.62 12.05
N CYS A 302 5.26 9.46 12.10
CA CYS A 302 5.37 8.47 13.17
C CYS A 302 6.32 7.30 12.85
N LYS A 303 7.00 7.31 11.70
CA LYS A 303 7.86 6.19 11.24
C LYS A 303 9.35 6.48 11.44
N ARG A 304 10.14 5.41 11.43
CA ARG A 304 11.61 5.43 11.40
C ARG A 304 12.11 5.36 9.96
N PHE A 305 13.14 6.14 9.68
CA PHE A 305 13.84 6.21 8.40
C PHE A 305 15.36 6.04 8.62
N GLY A 306 16.10 5.71 7.56
CA GLY A 306 17.56 5.79 7.55
C GLY A 306 18.05 7.18 7.11
N ASP A 307 17.35 7.78 6.15
CA ASP A 307 17.53 9.15 5.65
C ASP A 307 16.20 9.90 5.77
N GLU A 308 16.19 11.15 6.21
CA GLU A 308 14.94 11.95 6.24
C GLU A 308 14.45 12.34 4.85
N ALA A 309 15.32 12.38 3.83
CA ALA A 309 14.91 12.65 2.45
C ALA A 309 13.92 11.60 1.91
N ASP A 310 14.03 10.35 2.37
CA ASP A 310 13.07 9.28 2.06
C ASP A 310 11.64 9.66 2.49
N ARG A 311 11.46 10.30 3.64
CA ARG A 311 10.13 10.65 4.16
C ARG A 311 9.38 11.55 3.19
N ASP A 312 10.06 12.57 2.68
CA ASP A 312 9.47 13.62 1.88
C ASP A 312 9.31 13.14 0.42
N PHE A 313 10.20 12.26 -0.05
CA PHE A 313 10.02 11.47 -1.27
C PHE A 313 8.79 10.54 -1.19
N LEU A 314 8.68 9.70 -0.15
CA LEU A 314 7.57 8.75 0.01
C LEU A 314 6.22 9.46 0.17
N SER A 315 6.18 10.59 0.88
CA SER A 315 5.00 11.45 1.00
C SER A 315 4.54 11.97 -0.37
N SER A 316 5.47 12.53 -1.15
CA SER A 316 5.20 13.09 -2.49
C SER A 316 4.81 12.01 -3.50
N SER A 317 5.52 10.88 -3.49
CA SER A 317 5.26 9.72 -4.35
C SER A 317 3.92 9.06 -4.02
N TYR A 318 3.56 8.96 -2.72
CA TYR A 318 2.25 8.43 -2.33
C TYR A 318 1.13 9.35 -2.78
N ARG A 319 1.25 10.67 -2.59
CA ARG A 319 0.27 11.65 -3.11
C ARG A 319 0.05 11.50 -4.62
N MET A 320 1.13 11.50 -5.39
CA MET A 320 1.06 11.38 -6.85
C MET A 320 0.45 10.04 -7.29
N THR A 321 0.83 8.95 -6.66
CA THR A 321 0.30 7.62 -6.95
C THR A 321 -1.17 7.51 -6.55
N PHE A 322 -1.55 8.01 -5.38
CA PHE A 322 -2.93 8.02 -4.89
C PHE A 322 -3.86 8.75 -5.86
N HIS A 323 -3.53 9.97 -6.30
CA HIS A 323 -4.41 10.73 -7.19
C HIS A 323 -4.57 10.06 -8.56
N LYS A 324 -3.51 9.49 -9.14
CA LYS A 324 -3.59 8.71 -10.39
C LYS A 324 -4.43 7.44 -10.23
N VAL A 325 -4.10 6.62 -9.22
CA VAL A 325 -4.74 5.33 -8.95
C VAL A 325 -6.21 5.51 -8.59
N MET A 326 -6.53 6.37 -7.62
CA MET A 326 -7.89 6.52 -7.11
C MET A 326 -8.77 7.38 -8.02
N GLY A 327 -8.21 8.38 -8.71
CA GLY A 327 -8.95 9.17 -9.71
C GLY A 327 -9.44 8.31 -10.87
N SER A 328 -8.58 7.43 -11.40
CA SER A 328 -8.90 6.50 -12.50
C SER A 328 -9.61 5.20 -12.06
N ALA A 329 -9.87 5.00 -10.77
CA ALA A 329 -10.47 3.77 -10.24
C ALA A 329 -11.98 3.71 -10.48
N GLU A 330 -12.40 3.10 -11.58
CA GLU A 330 -13.81 2.85 -11.88
C GLU A 330 -14.51 1.88 -10.90
N HIS A 331 -13.78 0.94 -10.30
CA HIS A 331 -14.34 -0.14 -9.47
C HIS A 331 -13.49 -0.32 -8.21
N LEU A 332 -14.11 -0.35 -7.03
CA LEU A 332 -13.43 -0.56 -5.75
C LEU A 332 -14.08 -1.70 -4.95
N TRP A 333 -13.32 -2.78 -4.77
CA TRP A 333 -13.77 -4.01 -4.10
C TRP A 333 -13.26 -4.11 -2.66
N TYR A 334 -14.15 -3.75 -1.72
CA TYR A 334 -13.90 -3.67 -0.28
C TYR A 334 -14.85 -4.55 0.56
N GLY A 335 -15.60 -5.45 -0.07
CA GLY A 335 -16.43 -6.43 0.62
C GLY A 335 -15.61 -7.41 1.48
N HIS A 336 -16.28 -8.05 2.45
CA HIS A 336 -15.73 -9.09 3.34
C HIS A 336 -14.37 -8.74 3.97
N SER A 337 -14.19 -7.48 4.41
CA SER A 337 -12.90 -6.94 4.84
C SER A 337 -12.79 -6.69 6.36
N GLU A 338 -13.81 -7.08 7.14
CA GLU A 338 -13.91 -6.83 8.60
C GLU A 338 -13.89 -5.32 8.93
N TRP A 339 -14.57 -4.49 8.13
CA TRP A 339 -14.59 -3.04 8.27
C TRP A 339 -15.83 -2.55 9.03
N GLY A 340 -15.65 -1.64 9.99
CA GLY A 340 -16.74 -1.00 10.71
C GLY A 340 -16.94 0.47 10.32
N ASP A 341 -17.71 1.20 11.14
CA ASP A 341 -18.05 2.61 10.90
C ASP A 341 -16.85 3.54 10.76
N ARG A 342 -15.74 3.22 11.44
CA ARG A 342 -14.48 3.96 11.33
C ARG A 342 -13.87 3.84 9.93
N GLU A 343 -13.88 2.62 9.38
CA GLU A 343 -13.38 2.34 8.05
C GLU A 343 -14.34 2.88 6.98
N ALA A 344 -15.66 2.84 7.22
CA ALA A 344 -16.65 3.52 6.38
C ALA A 344 -16.43 5.05 6.34
N ASN A 345 -16.09 5.68 7.47
CA ASN A 345 -15.72 7.10 7.52
C ASN A 345 -14.43 7.40 6.74
N ALA A 346 -13.44 6.50 6.76
CA ALA A 346 -12.25 6.64 5.92
C ALA A 346 -12.55 6.50 4.42
N VAL A 347 -13.45 5.58 4.04
CA VAL A 347 -13.96 5.46 2.65
C VAL A 347 -14.70 6.75 2.23
N ALA A 348 -15.57 7.29 3.09
CA ALA A 348 -16.26 8.55 2.83
C ALA A 348 -15.29 9.74 2.62
N GLY A 349 -14.15 9.76 3.32
CA GLY A 349 -13.11 10.78 3.18
C GLY A 349 -12.31 10.71 1.88
N ILE A 350 -12.19 9.55 1.23
CA ILE A 350 -11.53 9.40 -0.08
C ILE A 350 -12.49 9.52 -1.26
N LEU A 351 -13.79 9.26 -1.06
CA LEU A 351 -14.80 9.21 -2.13
C LEU A 351 -14.83 10.46 -3.05
N PRO A 352 -14.71 11.71 -2.55
CA PRO A 352 -14.64 12.91 -3.41
C PRO A 352 -13.42 12.98 -4.34
N LEU A 353 -12.38 12.18 -4.08
CA LEU A 353 -11.14 12.11 -4.86
C LEU A 353 -11.17 11.02 -5.95
N CYS A 354 -12.21 10.17 -5.97
CA CYS A 354 -12.37 9.07 -6.91
C CYS A 354 -13.26 9.50 -8.10
N SER A 355 -12.77 10.44 -8.92
CA SER A 355 -13.57 11.16 -9.93
C SER A 355 -14.24 10.25 -10.98
N CYS A 356 -13.60 9.14 -11.38
CA CYS A 356 -14.14 8.20 -12.37
C CYS A 356 -14.83 6.96 -11.76
N LEU A 357 -15.05 6.91 -10.43
CA LEU A 357 -15.63 5.75 -9.73
C LEU A 357 -17.07 5.48 -10.16
N ARG A 358 -17.33 4.26 -10.66
CA ARG A 358 -18.64 3.74 -11.07
C ARG A 358 -19.23 2.79 -10.03
N GLU A 359 -18.43 1.86 -9.52
CA GLU A 359 -18.89 0.83 -8.58
C GLU A 359 -18.08 0.79 -7.28
N LEU A 360 -18.78 0.86 -6.15
CA LEU A 360 -18.23 0.63 -4.81
C LEU A 360 -18.90 -0.59 -4.15
N GLU A 361 -18.10 -1.61 -3.84
CA GLU A 361 -18.56 -2.86 -3.24
C GLU A 361 -18.09 -2.96 -1.79
N LEU A 362 -19.04 -2.91 -0.84
CA LEU A 362 -18.83 -2.95 0.62
C LEU A 362 -19.61 -4.10 1.29
N GLN A 363 -20.16 -5.06 0.54
CA GLN A 363 -20.90 -6.20 1.05
C GLN A 363 -20.15 -7.00 2.14
N GLY A 364 -20.87 -7.46 3.18
CA GLY A 364 -20.32 -8.40 4.16
C GLY A 364 -19.30 -7.78 5.12
N ASN A 365 -19.61 -6.58 5.61
CA ASN A 365 -18.80 -5.83 6.57
C ASN A 365 -19.64 -5.46 7.80
N ASP A 366 -19.01 -4.89 8.82
CA ASP A 366 -19.63 -4.52 10.11
C ASP A 366 -20.08 -3.05 10.13
N ILE A 367 -20.47 -2.48 8.99
CA ILE A 367 -20.89 -1.07 8.88
C ILE A 367 -22.32 -0.92 9.43
N SER A 368 -22.48 -0.09 10.45
CA SER A 368 -23.75 0.17 11.12
C SER A 368 -24.52 1.34 10.50
N SER A 369 -25.65 1.70 11.11
CA SER A 369 -26.36 2.95 10.83
C SER A 369 -25.48 4.21 10.88
N ASP A 370 -24.47 4.25 11.76
CA ASP A 370 -23.61 5.43 11.88
C ASP A 370 -22.68 5.58 10.67
N GLY A 371 -21.98 4.52 10.27
CA GLY A 371 -21.12 4.49 9.08
C GLY A 371 -21.93 4.67 7.78
N ALA A 372 -23.13 4.09 7.72
CA ALA A 372 -24.09 4.33 6.65
C ALA A 372 -24.46 5.82 6.52
N ALA A 373 -24.71 6.50 7.64
CA ALA A 373 -24.99 7.94 7.65
C ALA A 373 -23.76 8.79 7.25
N VAL A 374 -22.52 8.32 7.48
CA VAL A 374 -21.32 8.98 6.92
C VAL A 374 -21.26 8.81 5.40
N LEU A 375 -21.43 7.58 4.90
CA LEU A 375 -21.43 7.30 3.46
C LEU A 375 -22.51 8.11 2.74
N ALA A 376 -23.72 8.23 3.31
CA ALA A 376 -24.80 9.04 2.77
C ALA A 376 -24.40 10.49 2.48
N ARG A 377 -23.56 11.10 3.33
CA ARG A 377 -23.06 12.48 3.15
C ARG A 377 -22.02 12.61 2.05
N ALA A 378 -21.32 11.53 1.67
CA ALA A 378 -20.34 11.54 0.59
C ALA A 378 -20.97 11.34 -0.81
N ILE A 379 -22.10 10.63 -0.91
CA ILE A 379 -22.77 10.28 -2.18
C ILE A 379 -22.95 11.47 -3.16
N PRO A 380 -23.32 12.71 -2.74
CA PRO A 380 -23.45 13.86 -3.64
C PRO A 380 -22.18 14.27 -4.38
N HIS A 381 -21.00 13.96 -3.84
CA HIS A 381 -19.70 14.28 -4.45
C HIS A 381 -19.28 13.23 -5.50
N CYS A 382 -19.79 12.00 -5.39
CA CYS A 382 -19.44 10.86 -6.22
C CYS A 382 -20.18 10.85 -7.56
N ARG A 383 -20.00 11.87 -8.40
CA ARG A 383 -20.81 12.11 -9.61
C ARG A 383 -20.93 10.87 -10.51
N ALA A 384 -19.82 10.21 -10.84
CA ALA A 384 -19.77 9.04 -11.73
C ALA A 384 -20.36 7.74 -11.15
N MET A 385 -20.60 7.67 -9.83
CA MET A 385 -20.96 6.41 -9.16
C MET A 385 -22.38 5.96 -9.53
N THR A 386 -22.48 4.79 -10.15
CA THR A 386 -23.72 4.14 -10.61
C THR A 386 -24.11 2.94 -9.74
N ARG A 387 -23.18 2.34 -8.98
CA ARG A 387 -23.44 1.21 -8.09
C ARG A 387 -22.77 1.38 -6.72
N LEU A 388 -23.54 1.16 -5.66
CA LEU A 388 -23.07 1.06 -4.28
C LEU A 388 -23.75 -0.14 -3.62
N CYS A 389 -22.96 -1.12 -3.19
CA CYS A 389 -23.47 -2.33 -2.53
C CYS A 389 -23.05 -2.37 -1.06
N LEU A 390 -24.06 -2.52 -0.19
CA LEU A 390 -24.03 -2.49 1.28
C LEU A 390 -24.89 -3.64 1.85
N ARG A 391 -25.02 -4.76 1.14
CA ARG A 391 -25.66 -5.99 1.66
C ARG A 391 -24.81 -6.62 2.76
N GLU A 392 -25.40 -7.47 3.61
CA GLU A 392 -24.66 -8.14 4.69
C GLU A 392 -23.89 -7.14 5.57
N ASN A 393 -24.57 -6.05 5.95
CA ASN A 393 -24.07 -5.00 6.85
C ASN A 393 -25.19 -4.61 7.84
N PRO A 394 -24.90 -4.39 9.13
CA PRO A 394 -25.89 -4.13 10.19
C PRO A 394 -26.51 -2.71 10.16
N ILE A 395 -27.08 -2.31 9.02
CA ILE A 395 -27.67 -0.98 8.78
C ILE A 395 -29.18 -1.00 9.10
N GLY A 396 -29.63 -0.11 9.99
CA GLY A 396 -31.06 -0.02 10.36
C GLY A 396 -31.95 0.58 9.27
N ASP A 397 -33.24 0.18 9.25
CA ASP A 397 -34.23 0.62 8.25
C ASP A 397 -34.52 2.14 8.24
N HIS A 398 -34.01 2.91 9.21
CA HIS A 398 -33.98 4.37 9.14
C HIS A 398 -32.84 4.84 8.22
N SER A 399 -31.61 4.41 8.46
CA SER A 399 -30.44 4.80 7.68
C SER A 399 -30.45 4.21 6.27
N LYS A 400 -31.09 3.04 6.06
CA LYS A 400 -31.39 2.54 4.70
C LYS A 400 -32.29 3.52 3.91
N ARG A 401 -33.23 4.22 4.57
CA ARG A 401 -34.07 5.25 3.91
C ARG A 401 -33.29 6.53 3.66
N GLU A 402 -32.44 6.97 4.58
CA GLU A 402 -31.57 8.15 4.43
C GLU A 402 -30.54 7.95 3.29
N LEU A 403 -29.92 6.77 3.21
CA LEU A 403 -29.04 6.39 2.09
C LEU A 403 -29.78 6.43 0.75
N LEU A 404 -30.99 5.86 0.68
CA LEU A 404 -31.82 5.87 -0.52
C LEU A 404 -32.25 7.30 -0.92
N GLU A 405 -32.59 8.14 0.05
CA GLU A 405 -32.93 9.54 -0.20
C GLU A 405 -31.71 10.33 -0.71
N ALA A 406 -30.55 10.23 -0.06
CA ALA A 406 -29.32 10.88 -0.51
C ALA A 406 -28.88 10.40 -1.91
N TRP A 407 -29.06 9.11 -2.21
CA TRP A 407 -28.77 8.52 -3.52
C TRP A 407 -29.69 9.06 -4.62
N LEU A 408 -31.00 9.15 -4.37
CA LEU A 408 -31.97 9.71 -5.31
C LEU A 408 -31.82 11.23 -5.47
N GLN A 409 -31.53 11.97 -4.39
CA GLN A 409 -31.24 13.40 -4.45
C GLN A 409 -29.96 13.70 -5.24
N ALA A 410 -28.97 12.81 -5.21
CA ALA A 410 -27.77 12.87 -6.06
C ALA A 410 -28.02 12.44 -7.53
N GLY A 411 -29.29 12.25 -7.94
CA GLY A 411 -29.68 11.96 -9.31
C GLY A 411 -29.38 10.53 -9.80
N LYS A 412 -29.18 9.58 -8.88
CA LYS A 412 -28.73 8.21 -9.20
C LYS A 412 -29.90 7.23 -9.32
N ASP A 413 -29.77 6.23 -10.20
CA ASP A 413 -30.81 5.22 -10.42
C ASP A 413 -30.99 4.34 -9.17
N ARG A 414 -32.24 4.12 -8.76
CA ARG A 414 -32.60 3.33 -7.56
C ARG A 414 -31.97 1.93 -7.56
N THR A 415 -31.83 1.28 -8.71
CA THR A 415 -31.31 -0.09 -8.83
C THR A 415 -29.82 -0.19 -8.50
N GLY A 416 -29.09 0.94 -8.56
CA GLY A 416 -27.68 1.01 -8.22
C GLY A 416 -27.36 0.94 -6.71
N LEU A 417 -28.33 1.20 -5.83
CA LEU A 417 -28.15 1.11 -4.38
C LEU A 417 -28.61 -0.26 -3.87
N GLU A 418 -27.65 -1.18 -3.72
CA GLU A 418 -27.92 -2.55 -3.26
C GLU A 418 -27.73 -2.67 -1.74
N MET A 419 -28.84 -2.69 -1.01
CA MET A 419 -28.88 -3.01 0.43
C MET A 419 -29.65 -4.32 0.65
N GLU A 420 -29.66 -4.81 1.89
CA GLU A 420 -30.68 -5.77 2.31
C GLU A 420 -32.07 -5.13 2.27
N ASP A 421 -33.07 -5.89 1.82
CA ASP A 421 -34.46 -5.44 1.78
C ASP A 421 -34.88 -4.81 3.12
N LEU A 422 -35.70 -3.75 3.05
CA LEU A 422 -36.36 -3.19 4.21
C LEU A 422 -37.27 -4.27 4.79
N CYS A 423 -37.13 -4.61 6.07
CA CYS A 423 -38.00 -5.56 6.72
C CYS A 423 -39.45 -5.05 6.61
N GLN A 424 -40.36 -5.85 6.02
CA GLN A 424 -41.76 -5.43 5.85
C GLN A 424 -42.47 -5.39 7.21
N ALA A 425 -42.39 -4.22 7.85
CA ALA A 425 -42.93 -3.94 9.18
C ALA A 425 -44.47 -3.84 9.17
N GLY A 426 -45.14 -4.97 8.99
CA GLY A 426 -46.49 -5.22 9.50
C GLY A 426 -47.65 -4.42 8.87
N SER A 427 -47.96 -4.64 7.60
CA SER A 427 -49.30 -4.35 7.08
C SER A 427 -50.27 -5.51 7.37
N ALA A 428 -50.85 -5.53 8.57
CA ALA A 428 -51.83 -6.54 8.96
C ALA A 428 -53.22 -6.24 8.36
N TRP A 429 -53.59 -6.97 7.30
CA TRP A 429 -54.97 -7.09 6.78
C TRP A 429 -55.23 -8.56 6.42
N ASP A 430 -56.40 -9.09 6.82
CA ASP A 430 -56.75 -10.51 6.68
C ASP A 430 -57.14 -10.92 5.25
N GLY A 431 -56.89 -12.18 4.87
CA GLY A 431 -57.57 -12.79 3.71
C GLY A 431 -56.95 -14.05 3.09
N ALA A 432 -57.58 -15.20 3.34
CA ALA A 432 -57.64 -16.38 2.44
C ALA A 432 -56.33 -17.08 1.96
N ALA A 433 -55.80 -17.94 2.82
CA ALA A 433 -55.46 -19.35 2.53
C ALA A 433 -54.70 -19.74 1.24
N GLY A 434 -53.42 -20.13 1.40
CA GLY A 434 -52.67 -20.97 0.45
C GLY A 434 -51.46 -21.64 1.12
N SER A 435 -51.46 -22.98 1.23
CA SER A 435 -50.41 -23.74 1.93
C SER A 435 -49.13 -23.94 1.08
N PRO A 436 -47.96 -24.18 1.71
CA PRO A 436 -46.67 -23.83 1.11
C PRO A 436 -46.06 -24.88 0.18
N ALA A 437 -45.37 -24.40 -0.86
CA ALA A 437 -44.40 -25.18 -1.62
C ALA A 437 -42.98 -24.87 -1.12
N GLN A 438 -42.18 -25.91 -0.87
CA GLN A 438 -40.78 -25.78 -0.48
C GLN A 438 -39.92 -25.37 -1.69
N ALA A 439 -39.23 -24.24 -1.60
CA ALA A 439 -38.23 -23.82 -2.58
C ALA A 439 -36.85 -23.78 -1.90
N GLN A 440 -35.89 -24.52 -2.47
CA GLN A 440 -34.54 -24.66 -1.90
C GLN A 440 -33.72 -23.38 -2.11
N VAL A 441 -33.02 -22.93 -1.05
CA VAL A 441 -31.88 -22.02 -1.22
C VAL A 441 -30.83 -22.76 -2.05
N ARG A 442 -30.51 -22.21 -3.23
CA ARG A 442 -29.40 -22.68 -4.07
C ARG A 442 -28.23 -21.75 -3.89
N ASP A 443 -27.11 -22.27 -3.38
CA ASP A 443 -25.84 -21.55 -3.29
C ASP A 443 -25.42 -21.03 -4.67
N ARG A 444 -25.52 -19.71 -4.87
CA ARG A 444 -24.90 -19.05 -6.01
C ARG A 444 -23.41 -18.86 -5.70
N LYS A 445 -22.60 -19.83 -6.12
CA LYS A 445 -21.14 -19.67 -6.20
C LYS A 445 -20.80 -18.40 -6.98
N LEU A 446 -19.80 -17.64 -6.53
CA LEU A 446 -19.23 -16.54 -7.30
C LEU A 446 -18.73 -17.07 -8.66
N PRO A 447 -18.86 -16.29 -9.74
CA PRO A 447 -18.38 -16.69 -11.06
C PRO A 447 -16.85 -16.74 -11.09
N SER A 448 -16.30 -17.94 -11.31
CA SER A 448 -14.87 -18.10 -11.59
C SER A 448 -14.56 -17.56 -12.99
N TRP A 449 -13.99 -16.36 -13.06
CA TRP A 449 -13.56 -15.77 -14.32
C TRP A 449 -12.45 -16.60 -14.99
N ARG A 450 -12.57 -16.77 -16.31
CA ARG A 450 -11.53 -17.27 -17.22
C ARG A 450 -11.46 -16.33 -18.42
N PRO A 451 -10.29 -16.08 -19.02
CA PRO A 451 -10.19 -15.43 -20.32
C PRO A 451 -10.95 -16.22 -21.40
N ALA A 452 -11.49 -15.53 -22.40
CA ALA A 452 -12.28 -16.16 -23.45
C ALA A 452 -11.39 -16.87 -24.50
N GLY A 453 -11.67 -18.15 -24.74
CA GLY A 453 -11.11 -18.91 -25.87
C GLY A 453 -12.21 -19.24 -26.89
N GLY A 454 -11.96 -18.95 -28.17
CA GLY A 454 -12.86 -19.32 -29.27
C GLY A 454 -12.86 -20.84 -29.54
N PRO A 455 -13.93 -21.39 -30.15
CA PRO A 455 -14.10 -22.84 -30.32
C PRO A 455 -13.20 -23.44 -31.41
N LEU A 456 -12.87 -24.72 -31.25
CA LEU A 456 -12.10 -25.50 -32.22
C LEU A 456 -12.88 -25.73 -33.53
N ALA A 457 -12.17 -25.66 -34.66
CA ALA A 457 -12.60 -26.25 -35.93
C ALA A 457 -11.90 -27.60 -36.17
N THR A 458 -12.49 -28.47 -37.00
CA THR A 458 -12.11 -29.87 -37.15
C THR A 458 -10.90 -30.12 -38.06
N GLN A 459 -10.13 -31.18 -37.75
CA GLN A 459 -9.06 -31.72 -38.61
C GLN A 459 -9.59 -32.23 -39.97
N PRO A 460 -8.72 -32.20 -40.99
CA PRO A 460 -8.61 -33.30 -41.97
C PRO A 460 -7.28 -34.06 -41.86
N THR A 461 -7.24 -35.26 -42.44
CA THR A 461 -6.19 -36.27 -42.30
C THR A 461 -4.94 -36.06 -43.17
N LEU A 462 -3.80 -36.55 -42.65
CA LEU A 462 -2.55 -36.77 -43.39
C LEU A 462 -2.65 -37.84 -44.49
N PRO A 463 -1.90 -37.69 -45.60
CA PRO A 463 -1.25 -38.77 -46.33
C PRO A 463 0.18 -39.04 -45.81
N ARG A 464 0.84 -40.07 -46.36
CA ARG A 464 2.09 -40.67 -45.86
C ARG A 464 3.17 -40.73 -46.95
N ASP A 465 4.43 -40.80 -46.51
CA ASP A 465 5.62 -41.19 -47.29
C ASP A 465 6.00 -40.19 -48.43
N VAL A 466 7.24 -40.05 -48.92
CA VAL A 466 8.46 -40.90 -48.86
C VAL A 466 9.74 -40.04 -48.63
N ASP A 467 10.90 -40.71 -48.61
CA ASP A 467 12.26 -40.18 -48.34
C ASP A 467 12.77 -39.04 -49.25
N GLU A 468 13.65 -38.18 -48.73
CA GLU A 468 15.05 -37.99 -49.18
C GLU A 468 15.83 -36.98 -48.31
N ILE A 469 17.17 -37.14 -48.20
CA ILE A 469 18.08 -36.23 -47.49
C ILE A 469 19.14 -35.69 -48.46
N PRO A 470 19.21 -34.36 -48.68
CA PRO A 470 20.39 -33.69 -49.23
C PRO A 470 21.24 -33.03 -48.12
N GLU A 471 22.54 -32.87 -48.38
CA GLU A 471 23.53 -32.34 -47.44
C GLU A 471 23.52 -30.80 -47.33
N ALA A 472 24.17 -30.26 -46.29
CA ALA A 472 24.21 -28.83 -46.02
C ALA A 472 25.22 -28.08 -46.91
N PRO A 473 24.88 -26.87 -47.42
CA PRO A 473 25.84 -26.01 -48.11
C PRO A 473 26.78 -25.30 -47.13
N GLU A 474 28.03 -25.10 -47.55
CA GLU A 474 29.09 -24.46 -46.76
C GLU A 474 28.87 -22.95 -46.54
N VAL A 475 29.41 -22.41 -45.44
CA VAL A 475 29.29 -21.00 -45.06
C VAL A 475 30.53 -20.21 -45.50
N PRO A 476 30.40 -19.14 -46.31
CA PRO A 476 31.51 -18.24 -46.63
C PRO A 476 31.92 -17.39 -45.42
N GLU A 477 33.23 -17.25 -45.19
CA GLU A 477 33.77 -16.57 -44.00
C GLU A 477 33.65 -15.04 -44.00
N ALA A 478 33.78 -14.46 -42.80
CA ALA A 478 33.58 -13.05 -42.51
C ALA A 478 34.66 -12.13 -43.11
N ALA A 479 34.21 -11.06 -43.79
CA ALA A 479 35.05 -9.89 -44.12
C ALA A 479 34.30 -8.55 -43.92
N GLY A 480 33.02 -8.47 -44.30
CA GLY A 480 32.26 -7.20 -44.26
C GLY A 480 31.82 -6.73 -42.86
N SER A 481 31.71 -7.63 -41.89
CA SER A 481 31.09 -7.34 -40.58
C SER A 481 31.91 -6.41 -39.69
N GLN A 482 33.25 -6.46 -39.74
CA GLN A 482 34.10 -5.59 -38.92
C GLN A 482 34.05 -4.12 -39.37
N GLN A 483 33.96 -3.84 -40.68
CA GLN A 483 33.82 -2.46 -41.17
C GLN A 483 32.46 -1.86 -40.81
N GLN A 484 31.38 -2.65 -40.86
CA GLN A 484 30.05 -2.22 -40.44
C GLN A 484 30.00 -1.91 -38.93
N LEU A 485 30.66 -2.72 -38.09
CA LEU A 485 30.75 -2.48 -36.65
C LEU A 485 31.56 -1.21 -36.34
N ALA A 486 32.67 -0.97 -37.03
CA ALA A 486 33.47 0.26 -36.87
C ALA A 486 32.65 1.52 -37.22
N GLN A 487 31.92 1.50 -38.34
CA GLN A 487 31.05 2.61 -38.75
C GLN A 487 29.87 2.86 -37.79
N LEU A 488 29.37 1.81 -37.12
CA LEU A 488 28.35 1.95 -36.08
C LEU A 488 28.91 2.65 -34.82
N LEU A 489 30.10 2.25 -34.36
CA LEU A 489 30.76 2.84 -33.19
C LEU A 489 31.16 4.30 -33.42
N GLU A 490 31.66 4.64 -34.62
CA GLU A 490 32.01 6.03 -34.98
C GLU A 490 30.77 6.94 -34.96
N ARG A 491 29.64 6.47 -35.50
CA ARG A 491 28.36 7.22 -35.49
C ARG A 491 27.73 7.29 -34.11
N GLN A 492 27.98 6.31 -33.23
CA GLN A 492 27.58 6.40 -31.82
C GLN A 492 28.37 7.50 -31.10
N ALA A 493 29.70 7.54 -31.26
CA ALA A 493 30.54 8.57 -30.65
C ALA A 493 30.20 9.99 -31.16
N GLU A 494 29.89 10.15 -32.45
CA GLU A 494 29.41 11.42 -33.00
C GLU A 494 28.06 11.85 -32.38
N PHE A 495 27.15 10.89 -32.15
CA PHE A 495 25.85 11.15 -31.53
C PHE A 495 25.97 11.54 -30.04
N GLU A 496 26.81 10.84 -29.28
CA GLU A 496 27.07 11.13 -27.86
C GLU A 496 27.70 12.52 -27.69
N SER A 497 28.72 12.85 -28.50
CA SER A 497 29.34 14.19 -28.55
C SER A 497 28.33 15.31 -28.83
N ARG A 498 27.38 15.07 -29.74
CA ARG A 498 26.30 16.02 -30.05
C ARG A 498 25.30 16.18 -28.90
N ILE A 499 25.05 15.15 -28.10
CA ILE A 499 24.25 15.26 -26.87
C ILE A 499 24.99 16.09 -25.82
N GLU A 500 26.27 15.83 -25.57
CA GLU A 500 27.07 16.61 -24.60
C GLU A 500 27.12 18.10 -24.97
N ALA A 501 27.29 18.42 -26.25
CA ALA A 501 27.25 19.80 -26.74
C ALA A 501 25.91 20.50 -26.47
N VAL A 502 24.77 19.81 -26.67
CA VAL A 502 23.43 20.34 -26.39
C VAL A 502 23.19 20.49 -24.87
N VAL A 503 23.60 19.51 -24.06
CA VAL A 503 23.48 19.57 -22.59
C VAL A 503 24.33 20.72 -22.03
N SER A 504 25.52 20.96 -22.58
CA SER A 504 26.38 22.09 -22.22
C SER A 504 25.74 23.44 -22.57
N GLN A 505 25.20 23.59 -23.79
CA GLN A 505 24.47 24.80 -24.19
C GLN A 505 23.24 25.07 -23.32
N LEU A 506 22.45 24.05 -23.00
CA LEU A 506 21.29 24.19 -22.11
C LEU A 506 21.72 24.58 -20.69
N SER A 507 22.80 23.99 -20.17
CA SER A 507 23.34 24.33 -18.84
C SER A 507 23.80 25.78 -18.76
N GLY A 508 24.47 26.29 -19.80
CA GLY A 508 24.84 27.70 -19.90
C GLY A 508 23.62 28.63 -19.89
N ARG A 509 22.61 28.34 -20.71
CA ARG A 509 21.36 29.13 -20.76
C ARG A 509 20.56 29.08 -19.46
N PHE A 510 20.60 27.98 -18.72
CA PHE A 510 20.04 27.91 -17.37
C PHE A 510 20.81 28.81 -16.38
N ALA A 511 22.15 28.80 -16.42
CA ALA A 511 22.96 29.68 -15.57
C ALA A 511 22.70 31.17 -15.86
N GLU A 512 22.61 31.57 -17.14
CA GLU A 512 22.24 32.93 -17.55
C GLU A 512 20.84 33.33 -17.05
N ALA A 513 19.85 32.44 -17.21
CA ALA A 513 18.49 32.68 -16.72
C ALA A 513 18.42 32.80 -15.19
N THR A 514 19.17 31.97 -14.46
CA THR A 514 19.26 32.07 -12.99
C THR A 514 19.94 33.37 -12.55
N ALA A 515 21.01 33.80 -13.21
CA ALA A 515 21.69 35.07 -12.92
C ALA A 515 20.79 36.29 -13.20
N SER A 516 20.00 36.26 -14.28
CA SER A 516 19.02 37.30 -14.60
C SER A 516 17.93 37.39 -13.51
N LEU A 517 17.40 36.25 -13.07
CA LEU A 517 16.41 36.19 -11.98
C LEU A 517 16.97 36.68 -10.64
N THR A 518 18.20 36.34 -10.26
CA THR A 518 18.79 36.84 -9.02
C THR A 518 19.09 38.33 -9.07
N GLY A 519 19.47 38.88 -10.23
CA GLY A 519 19.57 40.32 -10.46
C GLY A 519 18.24 41.03 -10.25
N SER A 520 17.17 40.57 -10.91
CA SER A 520 15.81 41.12 -10.74
C SER A 520 15.31 41.04 -9.29
N MET A 521 15.62 39.96 -8.57
CA MET A 521 15.26 39.84 -7.15
C MET A 521 16.03 40.81 -6.25
N ALA A 522 17.28 41.15 -6.59
CA ALA A 522 18.06 42.15 -5.85
C ALA A 522 17.49 43.57 -6.03
N GLU A 523 17.16 43.96 -7.27
CA GLU A 523 16.53 45.25 -7.58
C GLU A 523 15.16 45.39 -6.88
N ILE A 524 14.36 44.31 -6.84
CA ILE A 524 13.08 44.30 -6.10
C ILE A 524 13.32 44.44 -4.59
N ALA A 525 14.32 43.78 -4.02
CA ALA A 525 14.63 43.89 -2.60
C ALA A 525 15.09 45.30 -2.20
N GLU A 526 15.91 45.96 -3.03
CA GLU A 526 16.37 47.33 -2.81
C GLU A 526 15.22 48.35 -2.98
N ALA A 527 14.34 48.16 -3.97
CA ALA A 527 13.13 48.96 -4.14
C ALA A 527 12.12 48.82 -2.99
N VAL A 528 12.04 47.64 -2.35
CA VAL A 528 11.22 47.43 -1.14
C VAL A 528 11.86 48.08 0.10
N ALA A 529 13.19 48.04 0.23
CA ALA A 529 13.91 48.68 1.32
C ALA A 529 13.81 50.22 1.32
N ALA A 530 13.56 50.82 0.15
CA ALA A 530 13.46 52.27 -0.03
C ALA A 530 12.10 52.90 0.37
N GLN A 531 11.08 52.11 0.75
CA GLN A 531 9.75 52.65 1.06
C GLN A 531 9.57 53.10 2.53
N PRO A 532 9.01 54.28 2.80
CA PRO A 532 8.75 54.75 4.16
C PRO A 532 7.60 53.96 4.82
N GLN A 533 7.87 53.41 6.00
CA GLN A 533 6.96 52.50 6.71
C GLN A 533 5.68 53.20 7.21
N PRO A 534 4.48 52.66 6.93
CA PRO A 534 3.23 53.15 7.53
C PRO A 534 3.05 52.68 8.97
N ILE A 535 2.45 53.51 9.82
CA ILE A 535 2.23 53.22 11.24
C ILE A 535 1.19 52.11 11.41
N THR A 536 1.59 50.96 11.94
CA THR A 536 0.72 49.81 12.22
C THR A 536 0.21 49.82 13.67
N ARG A 537 -1.07 49.46 13.85
CA ARG A 537 -1.65 49.16 15.17
C ARG A 537 -1.29 47.71 15.57
N PRO A 538 -1.15 47.41 16.88
CA PRO A 538 -0.96 46.03 17.33
C PRO A 538 -2.22 45.18 17.05
N PRO A 539 -2.07 43.87 16.79
CA PRO A 539 -3.19 42.94 16.64
C PRO A 539 -3.88 42.66 17.98
N ALA A 540 -5.16 42.30 17.94
CA ALA A 540 -5.92 41.88 19.12
C ALA A 540 -5.41 40.53 19.67
N PRO A 541 -5.42 40.30 20.99
CA PRO A 541 -4.87 39.08 21.59
C PRO A 541 -5.72 37.84 21.32
N ASN A 542 -5.05 36.71 21.14
CA ASN A 542 -5.65 35.44 20.78
C ASN A 542 -6.30 34.75 22.00
N CYS A 543 -7.43 34.04 21.80
CA CYS A 543 -8.23 33.43 22.88
C CYS A 543 -7.54 32.32 23.72
N TRP A 544 -6.25 32.04 23.50
CA TRP A 544 -5.47 31.06 24.26
C TRP A 544 -4.94 31.60 25.60
N ASP A 545 -4.58 32.89 25.67
CA ASP A 545 -3.99 33.44 26.89
C ASP A 545 -5.01 33.64 28.02
N CYS A 546 -6.27 33.98 27.68
CA CYS A 546 -7.38 34.00 28.63
C CYS A 546 -7.56 32.66 29.36
N MET A 547 -7.33 31.53 28.65
CA MET A 547 -7.53 30.19 29.22
C MET A 547 -6.38 29.79 30.18
N ARG A 548 -5.19 30.39 30.05
CA ARG A 548 -4.11 30.25 31.05
C ARG A 548 -4.45 30.96 32.36
N VAL A 549 -5.06 32.15 32.30
CA VAL A 549 -5.44 32.93 33.49
C VAL A 549 -6.51 32.20 34.32
N VAL A 550 -7.52 31.62 33.67
CA VAL A 550 -8.58 30.85 34.38
C VAL A 550 -8.02 29.62 35.09
N LEU A 551 -7.08 28.90 34.47
CA LEU A 551 -6.44 27.73 35.08
C LEU A 551 -5.48 28.10 36.23
N ALA A 552 -4.83 29.27 36.18
CA ALA A 552 -4.04 29.77 37.30
C ALA A 552 -4.92 30.15 38.51
N TRP A 553 -6.12 30.70 38.28
CA TRP A 553 -7.05 31.09 39.34
C TRP A 553 -7.62 29.90 40.11
N ALA A 554 -7.77 28.75 39.45
CA ALA A 554 -8.21 27.49 40.07
C ALA A 554 -7.16 26.85 41.01
N ALA A 555 -5.93 27.36 41.04
CA ALA A 555 -4.80 26.77 41.80
C ALA A 555 -4.46 27.50 43.12
N GLY A 556 -5.29 28.45 43.57
CA GLY A 556 -5.24 28.97 44.95
C GLY A 556 -4.10 29.95 45.30
N GLY A 557 -3.43 30.54 44.31
CA GLY A 557 -2.38 31.54 44.55
C GLY A 557 -2.95 32.96 44.75
N THR A 558 -2.61 33.62 45.87
CA THR A 558 -2.89 35.05 46.09
C THR A 558 -1.95 35.94 45.26
N PRO A 559 -2.44 36.93 44.51
CA PRO A 559 -1.59 37.82 43.73
C PRO A 559 -0.87 38.85 44.62
N LEU A 560 0.44 39.01 44.42
CA LEU A 560 1.19 40.19 44.87
C LEU A 560 0.98 41.34 43.86
N GLY A 561 0.91 42.56 44.36
CA GLY A 561 0.37 43.72 43.62
C GLY A 561 1.33 44.44 42.67
N GLY A 562 0.77 45.42 41.96
CA GLY A 562 1.44 46.22 40.92
C GLY A 562 1.11 45.70 39.50
N ASP A 563 0.59 46.51 38.58
CA ASP A 563 0.06 47.87 38.71
C ASP A 563 -1.10 48.08 37.70
N ARG A 564 -1.79 49.23 37.74
CA ARG A 564 -2.86 49.58 36.78
C ARG A 564 -2.36 50.61 35.76
N LYS A 565 -2.93 50.51 34.54
CA LYS A 565 -2.59 51.19 33.27
C LYS A 565 -1.51 50.42 32.49
N GLU A 566 -1.65 50.19 31.18
CA GLU A 566 -2.76 50.52 30.25
C GLU A 566 -3.44 49.25 29.71
#